data_AF-A0A968JST9-F1
#
_entry.id   AF-A0A968JST9-F1
#
_cell.length_a   1.000
_cell.length_b   1.000
_cell.length_c   1.000
_cell.angle_alpha   90.00
_cell.angle_beta   90.00
_cell.angle_gamma   90.00
#
_symmetry.space_group_name_H-M   'P 1'
#
loop_
_entity.id
_entity.type
_entity.pdbx_description
1 polymer ?
#
loop_
_entity_poly.entity_id
_entity_poly.type
_entity_poly.pdbx_seq_one_letter_code
_entity_poly.pdbx_strand_id
1 'polypeptide(L)' 'MVKLILESDEIQIIIGTRINFAHQDPNLPVELEIRRTVVNRVASLLEDKFLKKVKIRYI' A
#
# COMPACT_ATOMS: atom_id res chain seq x y z
N MET A 1 -7.81 -11.08 9.66
CA MET A 1 -6.92 -10.07 9.06
C MET A 1 -7.19 -8.68 9.61
N VAL A 2 -8.37 -8.08 9.37
CA VAL A 2 -8.67 -6.69 9.78
C VAL A 2 -8.51 -6.46 11.30
N LYS A 3 -8.94 -7.43 12.13
CA LYS A 3 -8.79 -7.35 13.58
C LYS A 3 -7.31 -7.18 14.02
N LEU A 4 -6.41 -7.98 13.44
CA LEU A 4 -4.96 -7.89 13.69
C LEU A 4 -4.38 -6.52 13.32
N ILE A 5 -4.84 -5.93 12.22
CA ILE A 5 -4.40 -4.60 11.77
C ILE A 5 -4.82 -3.54 12.78
N LEU A 6 -6.05 -3.61 13.31
CA LEU A 6 -6.56 -2.67 14.30
C LEU A 6 -5.96 -2.87 15.70
N GLU A 7 -5.59 -4.10 16.05
CA GLU A 7 -4.92 -4.42 17.32
C GLU A 7 -3.42 -4.08 17.31
N SER A 8 -2.82 -3.89 16.14
CA SER A 8 -1.40 -3.52 16.01
C SER A 8 -1.18 -2.02 16.23
N ASP A 9 -0.14 -1.63 16.96
CA ASP A 9 0.22 -0.21 17.14
C ASP A 9 1.11 0.33 16.01
N GLU A 10 2.02 -0.50 15.51
CA GLU A 10 2.88 -0.19 14.36
C GLU A 10 2.62 -1.18 13.22
N ILE A 11 2.41 -0.66 12.01
CA ILE A 11 2.11 -1.45 10.81
C ILE A 11 3.16 -1.12 9.74
N GLN A 12 3.90 -2.14 9.32
CA GLN A 12 4.85 -2.01 8.21
C GLN A 12 4.25 -2.60 6.94
N ILE A 13 4.01 -1.75 5.94
CA ILE A 13 3.52 -2.15 4.62
C ILE A 13 4.71 -2.25 3.67
N ILE A 14 4.90 -3.42 3.05
CA ILE A 14 5.97 -3.67 2.10
C ILE A 14 5.35 -3.75 0.70
N ILE A 15 5.80 -2.89 -0.21
CA ILE A 15 5.31 -2.79 -1.58
C ILE A 15 6.42 -3.16 -2.55
N GLY A 16 6.19 -4.20 -3.35
CA GLY A 16 7.06 -4.53 -4.48
C GLY A 16 6.97 -3.48 -5.58
N THR A 17 8.13 -3.02 -6.04
CA THR A 17 8.30 -2.05 -7.14
C THR A 17 8.53 -2.71 -8.49
N ARG A 18 8.64 -4.04 -8.53
CA ARG A 18 8.75 -4.79 -9.79
C ARG A 18 7.57 -4.45 -10.70
N ILE A 19 7.92 -3.92 -11.87
CA ILE A 19 6.98 -3.72 -12.97
C ILE A 19 6.45 -5.10 -13.36
N ASN A 20 5.13 -5.20 -13.47
CA ASN A 20 4.49 -6.42 -13.88
C ASN A 20 4.66 -6.57 -15.41
N PHE A 21 5.70 -7.28 -15.84
CA PHE A 21 6.02 -7.46 -17.27
C PHE A 21 4.92 -8.19 -18.05
N ALA A 22 3.99 -8.87 -17.36
CA ALA A 22 2.87 -9.56 -18.00
C ALA A 22 1.85 -8.61 -18.67
N HIS A 23 1.87 -7.31 -18.33
CA HIS A 23 0.97 -6.29 -18.88
C HIS A 23 1.75 -5.20 -19.63
N GLN A 24 2.64 -5.61 -20.55
CA GLN A 24 3.41 -4.74 -21.46
C GLN A 24 2.55 -3.97 -22.49
N ASP A 25 1.22 -3.96 -22.37
CA ASP A 25 0.36 -3.16 -23.23
C ASP A 25 0.60 -1.67 -22.92
N PRO A 26 1.18 -0.90 -23.84
CA PRO A 26 1.58 0.49 -23.61
C PRO A 26 0.38 1.44 -23.38
N ASN A 27 -0.86 0.95 -23.50
CA ASN A 27 -2.08 1.71 -23.26
C ASN A 27 -2.61 1.57 -21.82
N LEU A 28 -2.07 0.64 -21.02
CA LEU A 28 -2.52 0.43 -19.64
C LEU A 28 -1.78 1.38 -18.69
N PRO A 29 -2.50 2.25 -17.97
CA PRO A 29 -1.85 3.17 -17.04
C PRO A 29 -1.31 2.37 -15.87
N VAL A 30 0.01 2.39 -15.74
CA VAL A 30 0.68 2.63 -14.47
C VAL A 30 0.13 1.79 -13.29
N GLU A 31 0.13 0.47 -13.42
CA GLU A 31 -0.29 -0.48 -12.37
C GLU A 31 0.47 -0.25 -11.03
N LEU A 32 1.67 0.34 -11.11
CA LEU A 32 2.44 0.84 -9.97
C LEU A 32 1.84 2.07 -9.29
N GLU A 33 1.25 3.02 -10.04
CA GLU A 33 0.53 4.19 -9.49
C GLU A 33 -0.72 3.75 -8.74
N ILE A 34 -1.47 2.80 -9.30
CA ILE A 34 -2.70 2.31 -8.67
C ILE A 34 -2.35 1.65 -7.33
N ARG A 35 -1.34 0.77 -7.30
CA ARG A 35 -0.89 0.12 -6.05
C ARG A 35 -0.38 1.14 -5.02
N ARG A 36 0.42 2.11 -5.44
CA ARG A 36 0.88 3.21 -4.55
C ARG A 36 -0.28 4.02 -3.99
N THR A 37 -1.23 4.40 -4.85
CA THR A 37 -2.40 5.19 -4.47
C THR A 37 -3.27 4.45 -3.45
N VAL A 38 -3.54 3.16 -3.69
CA VAL A 38 -4.33 2.34 -2.77
C VAL A 38 -3.62 2.20 -1.43
N VAL A 39 -2.32 1.86 -1.42
CA VAL A 39 -1.61 1.69 -0.15
C VAL A 39 -1.50 3.00 0.62
N ASN A 40 -1.22 4.12 -0.04
CA ASN A 40 -1.21 5.43 0.61
C ASN A 40 -2.56 5.75 1.23
N ARG A 41 -3.66 5.49 0.52
CA ARG A 41 -5.02 5.72 1.06
C ARG A 41 -5.31 4.85 2.28
N VAL A 42 -4.85 3.60 2.28
CA VAL A 42 -4.99 2.70 3.44
C VAL A 42 -4.14 3.20 4.61
N ALA A 43 -2.89 3.61 4.35
CA ALA A 43 -2.01 4.15 5.38
C ALA A 43 -2.60 5.41 6.02
N SER A 44 -3.04 6.39 5.23
CA SER A 44 -3.69 7.60 5.75
C SER A 44 -4.93 7.29 6.58
N LEU A 45 -5.76 6.34 6.14
CA LEU A 45 -6.95 5.96 6.91
C LEU A 45 -6.57 5.33 8.26
N LEU A 46 -5.52 4.53 8.32
CA LEU A 46 -5.00 3.93 9.57
C LEU A 46 -4.37 4.97 10.49
N GLU A 47 -3.65 5.96 9.95
CA GLU A 47 -3.05 7.05 10.72
C GLU A 47 -4.12 8.03 11.22
N ASP A 48 -5.00 8.51 10.36
CA ASP A 48 -5.95 9.59 10.68
C ASP A 48 -7.10 9.12 11.57
N LYS A 49 -7.68 7.95 11.28
CA LYS A 49 -8.88 7.47 11.97
C LYS A 49 -8.58 6.54 13.13
N PHE A 50 -7.48 5.81 13.05
CA PHE A 50 -7.12 4.80 14.04
C PHE A 50 -5.85 5.13 14.82
N LEU A 51 -5.22 6.28 14.53
CA LEU A 51 -4.04 6.80 15.22
C LEU A 51 -2.90 5.77 15.27
N LYS A 52 -2.79 4.94 14.24
CA LYS A 52 -1.76 3.92 14.11
C LYS A 52 -0.51 4.51 13.51
N LYS A 53 0.65 3.91 13.81
CA LYS A 53 1.91 4.29 13.19
C LYS A 53 2.15 3.41 11.97
N VAL A 54 2.09 3.98 10.77
CA VAL A 54 2.27 3.23 9.54
C VAL A 54 3.63 3.56 8.90
N LYS A 55 4.34 2.55 8.41
CA LYS A 55 5.58 2.72 7.64
C LYS A 55 5.45 1.98 6.32
N ILE A 56 5.63 2.68 5.21
CA ILE A 56 5.63 2.08 3.87
C ILE A 56 7.08 1.88 3.43
N ARG A 57 7.42 0.66 3.01
CA ARG A 57 8.72 0.32 2.42
C ARG A 57 8.53 -0.20 1.01
N TYR A 58 9.26 0.40 0.07
CA TYR A 58 9.32 -0.03 -1.31
C TYR A 58 10.52 -0.97 -1.50
N ILE A 59 10.31 -2.14 -2.11
CA ILE A 59 11.34 -3.15 -2.38
C ILE A 59 11.36 -3.63 -3.82
#